data_AF-A0A5J6Q2X7-F1
#
_entry.id   AF-A0A5J6Q2X7-F1
#
_cell.length_a   1.000
_cell.length_b   1.000
_cell.length_c   1.000
_cell.angle_alpha   90.00
_cell.angle_beta   90.00
_cell.angle_gamma   90.00
#
_symmetry.space_group_name_H-M   'P 1'
#
loop_
_entity.id
_entity.type
_entity.pdbx_description
1 polymer ?
#
loop_
_entity_poly.entity_id
_entity_poly.type
_entity_poly.pdbx_seq_one_letter_code
_entity_poly.pdbx_strand_id
1 'polypeptide(L)' 'MVLMAAEPSTRVRTLRALVAFTPLLGTMLVPLVVPLTMKHIGIATGVGVALLVSTLWFAVMLRTSEMPEPEGESGH' A
#
# COMPACT_ATOMS: atom_id res chain seq x y z
N MET A 1 0.62 29.15 24.40
CA MET A 1 1.52 28.03 24.03
C MET A 1 1.05 26.73 24.69
N VAL A 2 -0.20 26.31 24.46
CA VAL A 2 -0.74 25.05 25.01
C VAL A 2 -1.81 24.56 24.03
N LEU A 3 -1.39 23.84 23.00
CA LEU A 3 -2.27 22.92 22.29
C LEU A 3 -1.67 21.54 22.56
N MET A 4 -2.47 20.72 23.25
CA MET A 4 -2.18 19.35 23.60
C MET A 4 -1.41 18.65 22.47
N ALA A 5 -0.24 18.14 22.81
CA ALA A 5 0.30 16.96 22.16
C ALA A 5 -0.79 15.88 22.26
N ALA A 6 -1.64 15.79 21.22
CA ALA A 6 -2.54 14.68 21.07
C ALA A 6 -1.64 13.46 20.89
N GLU A 7 -1.44 12.69 21.97
CA GLU A 7 -0.72 11.42 21.93
C GLU A 7 -1.30 10.62 20.77
N PRO A 8 -0.55 10.39 19.68
CA PRO A 8 -1.09 9.70 18.53
C PRO A 8 -1.49 8.30 19.00
N SER A 9 -2.79 8.02 18.96
CA SER A 9 -3.31 6.73 19.42
C SER A 9 -2.50 5.60 18.77
N THR A 10 -2.07 4.62 19.57
CA THR A 10 -1.17 3.54 19.14
C THR A 10 -1.66 2.86 17.87
N ARG A 11 -2.99 2.79 17.71
CA ARG A 11 -3.71 2.29 16.52
C ARG A 11 -3.35 3.03 15.24
N VAL A 12 -3.38 4.37 15.23
CA VAL A 12 -3.09 5.19 14.03
C VAL A 12 -1.62 5.06 13.64
N ARG A 13 -0.71 4.98 14.62
CA ARG A 13 0.72 4.74 14.38
C ARG A 13 0.98 3.35 13.81
N THR A 14 0.33 2.31 14.33
CA THR A 14 0.44 0.93 13.81
C THR A 14 -0.13 0.82 12.40
N LEU A 15 -1.26 1.47 12.11
CA LEU A 15 -1.84 1.51 10.77
C LEU A 15 -0.90 2.19 9.76
N ARG A 16 -0.34 3.36 10.11
CA ARG A 16 0.66 4.04 9.26
C ARG A 16 1.91 3.19 9.03
N ALA A 17 2.39 2.50 10.06
CA ALA A 17 3.52 1.60 9.94
C ALA A 17 3.21 0.40 9.02
N LEU A 18 2.04 -0.22 9.16
CA LEU A 18 1.59 -1.30 8.27
C LEU A 18 1.49 -0.83 6.82
N VAL A 19 0.90 0.35 6.59
CA VAL A 19 0.78 0.94 5.24
C VAL A 19 2.14 1.25 4.63
N ALA A 20 3.16 1.61 5.43
CA ALA A 20 4.51 1.86 4.95
C ALA A 20 5.30 0.55 4.67
N PHE A 21 5.02 -0.52 5.40
CA PHE A 21 5.62 -1.83 5.14
C PHE A 21 5.11 -2.48 3.86
N THR A 22 3.85 -2.22 3.50
CA THR A 22 3.25 -2.71 2.26
C THR A 22 4.06 -2.27 1.02
N PRO A 23 4.32 -1.00 0.68
CA PRO A 23 5.13 -0.67 -0.48
C PRO A 23 6.55 -1.27 -0.44
N LEU A 24 7.18 -1.37 0.74
CA LEU A 24 8.49 -2.02 0.92
C LEU A 24 8.49 -3.52 0.58
N LEU A 25 7.45 -4.26 0.97
CA LEU A 25 7.30 -5.67 0.64
C LEU A 25 7.10 -5.88 -0.86
N GLY A 26 6.32 -5.02 -1.50
CA GLY A 26 6.08 -5.08 -2.94
C GLY A 26 7.36 -4.84 -3.74
N THR A 27 8.16 -3.85 -3.36
CA THR A 27 9.41 -3.51 -4.06
C THR A 27 10.48 -4.58 -3.91
N MET A 28 10.53 -5.34 -2.81
CA MET A 28 11.44 -6.48 -2.66
C MET A 28 10.93 -7.76 -3.32
N LEU A 29 9.65 -8.11 -3.16
CA LEU A 29 9.13 -9.40 -3.66
C LEU A 29 9.01 -9.43 -5.18
N VAL A 30 8.50 -8.37 -5.81
CA VAL A 30 8.22 -8.36 -7.26
C VAL A 30 9.47 -8.63 -8.11
N PRO A 31 10.61 -7.94 -7.95
CA PRO A 31 11.80 -8.21 -8.75
C PRO A 31 12.45 -9.56 -8.47
N LEU A 32 12.10 -10.23 -7.37
CA LEU A 32 12.62 -11.56 -7.04
C LEU A 32 11.71 -12.67 -7.58
N VAL A 33 10.41 -12.58 -7.30
CA VAL A 33 9.41 -13.60 -7.66
C VAL A 33 9.21 -13.69 -9.17
N VAL A 34 9.25 -12.55 -9.89
CA VAL A 34 9.04 -12.52 -11.35
C VAL A 34 10.12 -13.30 -12.13
N PRO A 35 11.44 -13.03 -11.98
CA PRO A 35 12.45 -13.82 -12.68
C PRO A 35 12.51 -15.28 -12.21
N LEU A 36 12.21 -15.57 -10.95
CA LEU A 36 12.10 -16.96 -10.45
C LEU A 36 10.95 -17.72 -11.13
N THR A 37 9.77 -17.11 -11.24
CA THR A 37 8.63 -17.72 -11.92
C THR A 37 8.85 -17.84 -13.43
N MET A 38 9.47 -16.84 -14.07
CA MET A 38 9.87 -16.90 -15.48
C MET A 38 10.84 -18.06 -15.76
N LYS A 39 11.83 -18.27 -14.89
CA LYS A 39 12.82 -19.36 -15.03
C LYS A 39 12.18 -20.76 -14.91
N HIS A 40 11.23 -20.93 -13.99
CA HIS A 40 10.75 -22.25 -13.60
C HIS A 40 9.45 -22.70 -14.30
N ILE A 41 8.57 -21.77 -14.71
CA ILE A 41 7.20 -22.08 -15.16
C ILE A 41 6.87 -21.39 -16.49
N GLY A 42 7.81 -20.61 -17.04
CA GLY A 42 7.67 -19.91 -18.31
C GLY A 42 7.20 -18.46 -18.18
N ILE A 43 7.47 -17.70 -19.23
CA ILE A 43 7.30 -16.23 -19.26
C ILE A 43 5.84 -15.83 -19.04
N ALA A 44 4.89 -16.46 -19.74
CA ALA A 44 3.47 -16.12 -19.66
C ALA A 44 2.90 -16.29 -18.24
N THR A 45 3.29 -17.38 -17.56
CA THR A 45 2.87 -17.65 -16.17
C THR A 45 3.48 -16.64 -15.21
N GLY A 46 4.78 -16.31 -15.37
CA GLY A 46 5.45 -15.30 -14.54
C GLY A 46 4.79 -13.92 -14.68
N VAL A 47 4.47 -13.50 -15.90
CA VAL A 47 3.77 -12.23 -16.16
C VAL A 47 2.35 -12.24 -15.58
N GLY A 48 1.59 -13.32 -15.76
CA GLY A 48 0.23 -13.44 -15.20
C GLY A 48 0.22 -13.35 -13.68
N VAL A 49 1.14 -14.03 -13.01
CA VAL A 49 1.29 -13.97 -11.54
C VAL A 49 1.68 -12.57 -11.08
N ALA A 50 2.63 -11.93 -11.76
CA ALA A 50 3.05 -10.56 -11.45
C ALA A 50 1.87 -9.58 -11.51
N LEU A 51 1.04 -9.69 -12.56
CA LEU A 51 -0.14 -8.87 -12.75
C LEU A 51 -1.16 -9.10 -11.63
N LEU A 52 -1.57 -10.35 -11.40
CA LEU A 52 -2.58 -10.68 -10.38
C LEU A 52 -2.16 -10.22 -8.98
N VAL A 53 -0.91 -10.51 -8.59
CA VAL A 53 -0.38 -10.12 -7.27
C VAL A 53 -0.30 -8.61 -7.14
N SER A 54 0.18 -7.90 -8.16
CA SER A 54 0.27 -6.43 -8.13
C SER A 54 -1.11 -5.78 -8.09
N THR A 55 -2.08 -6.28 -8.86
CA THR A 55 -3.46 -5.79 -8.84
C THR A 55 -4.10 -5.98 -7.47
N LEU A 56 -3.95 -7.16 -6.87
CA LEU A 56 -4.49 -7.44 -5.54
C LEU A 56 -3.85 -6.51 -4.48
N TRP A 57 -2.53 -6.31 -4.57
CA TRP A 57 -1.79 -5.40 -3.70
C TRP A 57 -2.27 -3.95 -3.82
N PHE A 58 -2.47 -3.50 -5.06
CA PHE A 58 -2.94 -2.15 -5.35
C PHE A 58 -4.36 -1.93 -4.81
N ALA A 59 -5.26 -2.91 -4.93
CA ALA A 59 -6.59 -2.86 -4.35
C ALA A 59 -6.56 -2.71 -2.82
N VAL A 60 -5.64 -3.41 -2.14
CA VAL A 60 -5.42 -3.26 -0.69
C VAL A 60 -4.93 -1.85 -0.34
N MET A 61 -4.04 -1.27 -1.15
CA MET A 61 -3.60 0.12 -0.97
C MET A 61 -4.74 1.13 -1.15
N LEU A 62 -5.55 0.97 -2.19
CA LEU A 62 -6.71 1.84 -2.44
C LEU A 62 -7.71 1.78 -1.30
N ARG A 63 -7.97 0.58 -0.75
CA ARG A 63 -8.82 0.41 0.43
C ARG A 63 -8.32 1.20 1.65
N THR A 64 -7.02 1.45 1.73
CA THR A 64 -6.41 2.20 2.84
C THR A 64 -6.26 3.70 2.55
N SER A 65 -6.56 4.12 1.32
CA SER A 65 -6.50 5.53 0.93
C SER A 65 -7.79 6.23 1.37
N GLU A 66 -7.77 6.78 2.58
CA GLU A 66 -8.78 7.76 3.01
C GLU A 66 -8.62 9.02 2.13
N MET A 67 -9.56 9.30 1.22
CA MET A 67 -9.56 10.55 0.46
C MET A 67 -9.89 11.71 1.42
N PRO A 68 -9.08 12.78 1.49
CA PRO A 68 -9.43 13.94 2.29
C PRO A 68 -10.72 14.55 1.74
N GLU A 69 -11.68 14.79 2.63
CA GLU A 69 -12.91 15.47 2.25
C GLU A 69 -12.54 16.82 1.62
N PRO A 70 -13.09 17.15 0.42
CA PRO A 70 -12.89 18.49 -0.11
C PRO A 70 -13.47 19.46 0.91
N GLU A 71 -12.66 20.41 1.36
CA GLU A 71 -13.11 21.54 2.18
C GLU A 71 -14.22 22.26 1.40
N GLY A 72 -15.46 21.87 1.67
CA GLY A 72 -16.64 22.58 1.26
C GLY A 72 -16.64 23.91 1.99
N GLU A 73 -16.23 24.96 1.28
CA GLU A 73 -17.01 26.16 1.09
C GLU A 73 -18.07 26.40 2.20
N SER A 74 -17.64 26.90 3.35
CA SER A 74 -18.53 27.61 4.26
C SER A 74 -18.34 29.10 3.99
N GLY A 75 -19.17 29.63 3.10
CA GLY A 75 -19.40 31.06 3.02
C GLY A 75 -19.81 31.59 4.39
N HIS A 76 -18.99 32.50 4.91
CA HIS A 76 -19.40 33.67 5.68
C HIS A 76 -18.23 34.64 5.80
#